data_AF-A0A5J5NWQ8-F1
#
_entry.id   AF-A0A5J5NWQ8-F1
#
_cell.length_a   1.000
_cell.length_b   1.000
_cell.length_c   1.000
_cell.angle_alpha   90.00
_cell.angle_beta   90.00
_cell.angle_gamma   90.00
#
_symmetry.space_group_name_H-M   'P 1'
#
loop_
_entity.id
_entity.type
_entity.pdbx_description
1 polymer ?
#
loop_
_entity_poly.entity_id
_entity_poly.type
_entity_poly.pdbx_seq_one_letter_code
_entity_poly.pdbx_strand_id
1 'polypeptide(L)'
;MVSAGGPSIFKSGIGCEACYEVKCSTNSACSGNPVTVVITDECPGCVSESVHFDLSGTSIGAMAKSGLADLLRNAGILQVQYKKVDCKYPGTTIAFHVDPGSNPNYFATLIEYTNGDGDLASVDLKHALDTDGWQPMQQSWGAVWKLDSAGSTLLPPFSLRLTSLDSRKTIVATAVIRAG
;
A
#
# COMPACT_ATOMS: atom_id res chain seq x y z
N MET A 1 -7.03 7.28 6.24
CA MET A 1 -6.12 7.47 7.39
C MET A 1 -4.79 6.86 7.01
N VAL A 2 -3.68 7.59 7.14
CA VAL A 2 -2.38 7.16 6.59
C VAL A 2 -1.25 7.28 7.61
N SER A 3 -0.16 6.57 7.35
CA SER A 3 1.11 6.62 8.08
C SER A 3 2.28 6.42 7.12
N ALA A 4 3.40 7.07 7.40
CA ALA A 4 4.68 6.54 6.97
C ALA A 4 5.13 5.46 7.96
N GLY A 5 5.88 4.47 7.48
CA GLY A 5 6.44 3.39 8.29
C GLY A 5 7.95 3.47 8.36
N GLY A 6 8.52 3.18 9.53
CA GLY A 6 9.95 2.88 9.62
C GLY A 6 10.34 1.64 8.79
N PRO A 7 11.64 1.35 8.63
CA PRO A 7 12.12 0.28 7.73
C PRO A 7 11.49 -1.11 7.96
N SER A 8 11.19 -1.45 9.21
CA SER A 8 10.55 -2.74 9.57
C SER A 8 9.09 -2.87 9.10
N ILE A 9 8.41 -1.74 8.88
CA ILE A 9 7.05 -1.67 8.35
C ILE A 9 7.08 -1.47 6.84
N PHE A 10 7.84 -0.48 6.36
CA PHE A 10 7.90 -0.11 4.94
C PHE A 10 8.51 -1.20 4.06
N LYS A 11 9.52 -1.93 4.58
CA LYS A 11 10.14 -3.10 3.93
C LYS A 11 10.53 -2.83 2.46
N SER A 12 11.21 -1.72 2.22
CA SER A 12 11.63 -1.30 0.87
C SER A 12 10.45 -1.17 -0.12
N GLY A 13 9.29 -0.74 0.37
CA GLY A 13 8.07 -0.54 -0.42
C GLY A 13 7.13 -1.75 -0.42
N ILE A 14 7.56 -2.95 -0.02
CA ILE A 14 6.68 -4.13 0.09
C ILE A 14 5.54 -3.87 1.07
N GLY A 15 5.79 -3.09 2.13
CA GLY A 15 4.77 -2.75 3.12
C GLY A 15 3.81 -1.64 2.69
N CYS A 16 4.00 -1.02 1.52
CA CYS A 16 3.01 -0.09 0.98
C CYS A 16 1.66 -0.81 0.78
N GLU A 17 0.58 -0.06 0.98
CA GLU A 17 -0.81 -0.55 1.00
C GLU A 17 -1.16 -1.45 2.19
N ALA A 18 -0.21 -1.92 3.01
CA ALA A 18 -0.53 -2.71 4.20
C ALA A 18 -1.32 -1.87 5.23
N CYS A 19 -2.32 -2.49 5.86
CA CYS A 19 -3.13 -1.84 6.89
C CYS A 19 -2.80 -2.32 8.30
N TYR A 20 -2.82 -1.38 9.24
CA TYR A 20 -2.58 -1.62 10.65
C TYR A 20 -3.66 -0.97 11.49
N GLU A 21 -4.17 -1.69 12.49
CA GLU A 21 -4.85 -1.05 13.61
C GLU A 21 -3.79 -0.56 14.59
N VAL A 22 -3.81 0.74 14.88
CA VAL A 22 -2.92 1.40 15.83
C VAL A 22 -3.76 2.01 16.95
N LYS A 23 -3.36 1.80 18.21
CA LYS A 23 -4.05 2.35 19.37
C LYS A 23 -3.05 2.89 20.39
N CYS A 24 -3.44 3.95 21.09
CA CYS A 24 -2.71 4.47 22.23
C CYS A 24 -3.51 4.27 23.52
N SER A 25 -2.83 4.16 24.66
CA SER A 25 -3.47 3.94 25.97
C SER A 25 -2.84 4.71 27.13
N THR A 26 -1.59 5.16 26.99
CA THR A 26 -0.80 5.75 28.09
C THR A 26 -1.04 7.24 28.28
N ASN A 27 -1.34 7.99 27.21
CA ASN A 27 -1.65 9.41 27.29
C ASN A 27 -3.11 9.62 27.73
N SER A 28 -3.38 10.62 28.59
CA SER A 28 -4.73 10.90 29.11
C SER A 28 -5.77 11.25 28.04
N ALA A 29 -5.32 11.76 26.88
CA ALA A 29 -6.16 12.03 25.73
C ALA A 29 -6.47 10.79 24.88
N CYS A 30 -5.79 9.65 25.08
CA CYS A 30 -6.07 8.43 24.32
C CYS A 30 -7.50 7.94 24.55
N SER A 31 -8.21 7.65 23.47
CA SER A 31 -9.54 7.03 23.55
C SER A 31 -9.49 5.56 24.01
N GLY A 32 -8.34 4.90 23.81
CA GLY A 32 -8.19 3.45 23.97
C GLY A 32 -8.69 2.63 22.78
N ASN A 33 -9.38 3.27 21.82
CA ASN A 33 -9.88 2.62 20.62
C ASN A 33 -8.81 2.64 19.51
N PRO A 34 -8.69 1.57 18.70
CA PRO A 34 -7.79 1.56 17.56
C PRO A 34 -8.32 2.39 16.39
N VAL A 35 -7.39 2.86 15.57
CA VAL A 35 -7.64 3.47 14.27
C VAL A 35 -6.90 2.63 13.22
N THR A 36 -7.58 2.31 12.12
CA THR A 36 -6.94 1.66 10.98
C THR A 36 -6.19 2.70 10.13
N VAL A 37 -4.92 2.47 9.86
CA VAL A 37 -4.08 3.28 8.99
C VAL A 37 -3.52 2.42 7.85
N VAL A 38 -3.37 3.01 6.68
CA VAL A 38 -2.63 2.42 5.56
C VAL A 38 -1.21 3.01 5.49
N ILE A 39 -0.24 2.16 5.17
CA ILE A 39 1.14 2.60 4.94
C ILE A 39 1.28 3.13 3.51
N THR A 40 1.57 4.41 3.38
CA THR A 40 1.66 5.09 2.08
C THR A 40 3.03 5.69 1.80
N ASP A 41 3.91 5.70 2.81
CA ASP A 41 5.21 6.38 2.72
C ASP A 41 6.26 5.73 3.62
N GLU A 42 7.51 6.10 3.42
CA GLU A 42 8.65 5.69 4.23
C GLU A 42 9.02 6.79 5.21
N CYS A 43 9.34 6.41 6.45
CA CYS A 43 10.10 7.27 7.35
C CYS A 43 11.49 6.65 7.60
N PRO A 44 12.52 7.02 6.81
CA PRO A 44 13.84 6.42 6.92
C PRO A 44 14.50 6.67 8.29
N GLY A 45 14.19 7.80 8.93
CA GLY A 45 14.72 8.21 10.25
C GLY A 45 13.99 7.58 11.45
N CYS A 46 12.90 6.87 11.22
CA CYS A 46 12.06 6.27 12.27
C CYS A 46 12.64 4.95 12.77
N VAL A 47 13.86 5.00 13.33
CA VAL A 47 14.66 3.84 13.76
C VAL A 47 15.01 3.84 15.25
N SER A 48 14.44 4.77 16.02
CA SER A 48 14.64 4.87 17.47
C SER A 48 14.16 3.62 18.22
N GLU A 49 13.21 2.90 17.64
CA GLU A 49 12.61 1.67 18.15
C GLU A 49 12.54 0.63 17.04
N SER A 50 12.35 -0.64 17.41
CA SER A 50 12.22 -1.73 16.44
C SER A 50 11.06 -1.54 15.45
N VAL A 51 10.01 -0.83 15.85
CA VAL A 51 8.84 -0.49 15.05
C VAL A 51 8.41 0.94 15.36
N HIS A 52 8.21 1.74 14.31
CA HIS A 52 7.88 3.14 14.43
C HIS A 52 6.91 3.55 13.30
N PHE A 53 5.77 4.13 13.68
CA PHE A 53 4.79 4.71 12.76
C PHE A 53 4.89 6.23 12.83
N ASP A 54 5.17 6.88 11.69
CA ASP A 54 5.04 8.33 11.57
C ASP A 54 3.64 8.66 11.03
N LEU A 55 2.71 8.76 11.98
CA LEU A 55 1.29 8.88 11.73
C LEU A 55 0.96 10.30 11.25
N SER A 56 0.10 10.42 10.23
CA SER A 56 -0.46 11.73 9.88
C SER A 56 -1.16 12.38 11.08
N GLY A 57 -1.22 13.72 11.12
CA GLY A 57 -1.93 14.44 12.18
C GLY A 57 -3.41 14.05 12.30
N THR A 58 -4.04 13.62 11.20
CA THR A 58 -5.39 13.05 11.21
C THR A 58 -5.41 11.70 11.93
N SER A 59 -4.47 10.80 11.64
CA SER A 59 -4.30 9.49 12.30
C SER A 59 -4.03 9.61 13.79
N ILE A 60 -3.16 10.53 14.22
CA ILE A 60 -2.93 10.80 15.64
C ILE A 60 -4.23 11.31 16.28
N GLY A 61 -4.86 12.33 15.69
CA GLY A 61 -6.08 12.92 16.25
C GLY A 61 -7.25 11.93 16.38
N ALA A 62 -7.38 10.98 15.45
CA ALA A 62 -8.43 9.97 15.47
C ALA A 62 -8.30 8.96 16.62
N MET A 63 -7.10 8.79 17.19
CA MET A 63 -6.90 7.96 18.39
C MET A 63 -7.31 8.66 19.69
N ALA A 64 -7.57 9.96 19.66
CA ALA A 64 -7.90 10.74 20.85
C ALA A 64 -9.38 10.60 21.25
N LYS A 65 -9.69 10.87 22.52
CA LYS A 65 -11.06 11.13 22.98
C LYS A 65 -11.63 12.34 22.23
N SER A 66 -12.96 12.38 22.09
CA SER A 66 -13.65 13.49 21.44
C SER A 66 -13.23 14.83 22.07
N GLY A 67 -12.81 15.78 21.22
CA GLY A 67 -12.34 17.11 21.63
C GLY A 67 -10.87 17.19 22.10
N LEU A 68 -10.14 16.06 22.20
CA LEU A 68 -8.75 16.04 22.69
C LEU A 68 -7.69 15.73 21.61
N ALA A 69 -8.06 15.83 20.33
CA ALA A 69 -7.17 15.52 19.21
C ALA A 69 -5.87 16.34 19.24
N ASP A 70 -5.95 17.65 19.53
CA ASP A 70 -4.78 18.53 19.56
C ASP A 70 -3.85 18.23 20.74
N LEU A 71 -4.40 17.80 21.87
CA LEU A 71 -3.59 17.36 23.00
C LEU A 71 -2.73 16.15 22.61
N LEU A 72 -3.32 15.21 21.87
CA LEU A 72 -2.61 14.02 21.41
C LEU A 72 -1.58 14.34 20.32
N ARG A 73 -1.87 15.26 19.39
CA ARG A 73 -0.91 15.75 18.38
C ARG A 73 0.29 16.45 19.02
N ASN A 74 0.05 17.24 20.06
CA ASN A 74 1.09 17.98 20.78
C ASN A 74 1.95 17.12 21.70
N ALA A 75 1.60 15.84 21.90
CA ALA A 75 2.41 14.91 22.70
C ALA A 75 3.74 14.54 22.02
N GLY A 76 3.86 14.73 20.70
CA GLY A 76 5.02 14.35 19.91
C GLY A 76 5.09 12.83 19.73
N ILE A 77 5.82 12.14 20.60
CA ILE A 77 6.02 10.69 20.52
C ILE A 77 5.04 9.96 21.44
N LEU A 78 4.32 8.98 20.89
CA LEU A 78 3.35 8.17 21.62
C LEU A 78 3.74 6.70 21.58
N GLN A 79 3.67 6.04 22.74
CA GLN A 79 3.72 4.59 22.79
C GLN A 79 2.38 4.02 22.32
N VAL A 80 2.44 3.17 21.30
CA VAL A 80 1.26 2.60 20.66
C VAL A 80 1.33 1.08 20.65
N GLN A 81 0.16 0.46 20.63
CA GLN A 81 0.00 -0.95 20.31
C GLN A 81 -0.51 -1.05 18.89
N TYR A 82 -0.02 -2.01 18.13
CA TYR A 82 -0.39 -2.18 16.73
C TYR A 82 -0.60 -3.65 16.38
N LYS A 83 -1.36 -3.89 15.31
CA LYS A 83 -1.45 -5.20 14.65
C LYS A 83 -1.75 -4.98 13.17
N LYS A 84 -1.19 -5.82 12.30
CA LYS A 84 -1.58 -5.86 10.88
C LYS A 84 -3.02 -6.37 10.78
N VAL A 85 -3.82 -5.79 9.90
CA VAL A 85 -5.23 -6.14 9.67
C VAL A 85 -5.57 -6.06 8.19
N ASP A 86 -6.66 -6.70 7.79
CA ASP A 86 -7.19 -6.55 6.44
C ASP A 86 -7.59 -5.09 6.17
N CYS A 87 -7.09 -4.55 5.06
CA CYS A 87 -7.54 -3.32 4.43
C CYS A 87 -8.98 -3.45 3.93
N LYS A 88 -9.76 -2.38 4.17
CA LYS A 88 -11.14 -2.26 3.74
C LYS A 88 -11.37 -0.89 3.12
N TYR A 89 -11.75 -0.89 1.84
CA TYR A 89 -12.09 0.30 1.07
C TYR A 89 -13.55 0.20 0.56
N PRO A 90 -14.57 0.47 1.41
CA PRO A 90 -15.97 0.35 1.03
C PRO A 90 -16.33 1.30 -0.11
N GLY A 91 -16.95 0.77 -1.16
CA GLY A 91 -17.36 1.57 -2.33
C GLY A 91 -16.22 1.93 -3.29
N THR A 92 -14.99 1.47 -3.01
CA THR A 92 -13.81 1.71 -3.87
C THR A 92 -13.35 0.40 -4.51
N THR A 93 -12.98 0.47 -5.78
CA THR A 93 -12.35 -0.63 -6.52
C THR A 93 -10.85 -0.41 -6.59
N ILE A 94 -10.09 -1.50 -6.82
CA ILE A 94 -8.65 -1.40 -7.09
C ILE A 94 -8.42 -0.44 -8.24
N ALA A 95 -7.51 0.52 -8.05
CA ALA A 95 -7.15 1.50 -9.05
C ALA A 95 -5.76 1.19 -9.62
N PHE A 96 -5.61 1.46 -10.91
CA PHE A 96 -4.35 1.29 -11.63
C PHE A 96 -3.99 2.62 -12.27
N HIS A 97 -2.89 3.21 -11.83
CA HIS A 97 -2.36 4.46 -12.36
C HIS A 97 -1.13 4.17 -13.21
N VAL A 98 -1.31 4.20 -14.53
CA VAL A 98 -0.21 3.97 -15.48
C VAL A 98 0.79 5.11 -15.38
N ASP A 99 2.07 4.75 -15.21
CA ASP A 99 3.16 5.71 -15.16
C ASP A 99 3.33 6.40 -16.53
N PRO A 100 3.47 7.74 -16.59
CA PRO A 100 3.64 8.47 -17.85
C PRO A 100 4.86 8.08 -18.68
N GLY A 101 5.88 7.45 -18.07
CA GLY A 101 7.04 6.90 -18.77
C GLY A 101 6.78 5.58 -19.49
N SER A 102 5.59 5.00 -19.32
CA SER A 102 5.18 3.79 -20.03
C SER A 102 5.14 4.02 -21.54
N ASN A 103 5.60 3.04 -22.30
CA ASN A 103 5.71 3.05 -23.76
C ASN A 103 5.60 1.61 -24.30
N PRO A 104 5.65 1.38 -25.61
CA PRO A 104 5.46 0.03 -26.15
C PRO A 104 6.48 -1.02 -25.70
N ASN A 105 7.62 -0.65 -25.09
CA ASN A 105 8.64 -1.58 -24.59
C ASN A 105 8.82 -1.55 -23.06
N TYR A 106 8.06 -0.70 -22.36
CA TYR A 106 8.16 -0.54 -20.91
C TYR A 106 6.79 -0.18 -20.34
N PHE A 107 6.35 -0.90 -19.32
CA PHE A 107 5.10 -0.60 -18.65
C PHE A 107 5.33 -0.47 -17.15
N ALA A 108 4.75 0.55 -16.53
CA ALA A 108 4.68 0.64 -15.08
C ALA A 108 3.32 1.15 -14.62
N THR A 109 2.87 0.67 -13.46
CA THR A 109 1.62 1.11 -12.84
C THR A 109 1.76 1.15 -11.33
N LEU A 110 1.22 2.20 -10.71
CA LEU A 110 0.89 2.21 -9.29
C LEU A 110 -0.45 1.48 -9.10
N ILE A 111 -0.54 0.67 -8.06
CA ILE A 111 -1.74 -0.09 -7.70
C ILE A 111 -2.19 0.37 -6.32
N GLU A 112 -3.43 0.83 -6.23
CA GLU A 112 -4.01 1.37 -4.98
C GLU A 112 -5.32 0.65 -4.62
N TYR A 113 -5.69 0.75 -3.34
CA TYR A 113 -6.96 0.26 -2.78
C TYR A 113 -7.10 -1.27 -2.86
N THR A 114 -5.99 -1.98 -2.70
CA THR A 114 -5.96 -3.43 -2.56
C THR A 114 -6.60 -3.83 -1.23
N ASN A 115 -7.84 -4.34 -1.29
CA ASN A 115 -8.51 -4.92 -0.11
C ASN A 115 -7.79 -6.19 0.38
N GLY A 116 -8.10 -6.62 1.60
CA GLY A 116 -7.45 -7.79 2.21
C GLY A 116 -6.09 -7.41 2.76
N ASP A 117 -5.03 -8.16 2.46
CA ASP A 117 -3.70 -7.91 3.02
C ASP A 117 -3.16 -6.49 2.76
N GLY A 118 -3.60 -5.85 1.67
CA GLY A 118 -3.11 -4.56 1.21
C GLY A 118 -1.84 -4.71 0.38
N ASP A 119 -0.79 -5.25 0.99
CA ASP A 119 0.49 -5.51 0.33
C ASP A 119 0.45 -6.71 -0.63
N LEU A 120 1.24 -6.61 -1.71
CA LEU A 120 1.32 -7.62 -2.77
C LEU A 120 2.67 -8.33 -2.75
N ALA A 121 2.65 -9.65 -2.85
CA ALA A 121 3.84 -10.47 -3.08
C ALA A 121 4.34 -10.40 -4.52
N SER A 122 3.42 -10.37 -5.47
CA SER A 122 3.76 -10.34 -6.89
C SER A 122 2.63 -9.74 -7.72
N VAL A 123 3.02 -9.18 -8.85
CA VAL A 123 2.13 -8.73 -9.91
C VAL A 123 2.62 -9.34 -11.21
N ASP A 124 1.70 -9.92 -11.98
CA ASP A 124 2.00 -10.38 -13.33
C ASP A 124 1.16 -9.61 -14.35
N LEU A 125 1.74 -9.36 -15.51
CA LEU A 125 1.08 -8.72 -16.65
C LEU A 125 0.83 -9.74 -17.75
N LYS A 126 -0.36 -9.69 -18.34
CA LYS A 126 -0.69 -10.37 -19.59
C LYS A 126 -1.13 -9.34 -20.62
N HIS A 127 -0.44 -9.32 -21.77
CA HIS A 127 -0.73 -8.42 -22.88
C HIS A 127 -1.62 -9.09 -23.95
N ALA A 128 -2.12 -8.32 -24.91
CA ALA A 128 -2.94 -8.83 -26.01
C ALA A 128 -2.15 -9.83 -26.86
N LEU A 129 -2.86 -10.86 -27.35
CA LEU A 129 -2.35 -11.99 -28.13
C LEU A 129 -1.62 -13.09 -27.35
N ASP A 130 -1.37 -12.91 -26.06
CA ASP A 130 -0.83 -13.97 -25.20
C ASP A 130 -1.97 -14.74 -24.53
N THR A 131 -2.22 -15.96 -24.98
CA THR A 131 -3.33 -16.77 -24.47
C THR A 131 -3.05 -17.25 -23.05
N ASP A 132 -1.78 -17.53 -22.71
CA ASP A 132 -1.38 -18.18 -21.45
C ASP A 132 -0.14 -17.58 -20.75
N GLY A 133 0.60 -16.67 -21.38
CA GLY A 133 1.81 -16.07 -20.81
C GLY A 133 1.52 -14.94 -19.81
N TRP A 134 1.67 -15.23 -18.52
CA TRP A 134 1.79 -14.21 -17.48
C TRP A 134 3.26 -13.84 -17.31
N GLN A 135 3.58 -12.57 -17.49
CA GLN A 135 4.94 -12.05 -17.34
C GLN A 135 5.09 -11.41 -15.95
N PRO A 136 6.03 -11.87 -15.13
CA PRO A 136 6.22 -11.32 -13.79
C PRO A 136 6.71 -9.88 -13.89
N MET A 137 6.06 -8.99 -13.14
CA MET A 137 6.49 -7.61 -12.99
C MET A 137 7.46 -7.48 -11.82
N GLN A 138 8.38 -6.53 -11.93
CA GLN A 138 9.31 -6.16 -10.87
C GLN A 138 8.72 -5.01 -10.05
N GLN A 139 8.80 -5.09 -8.72
CA GLN A 139 8.53 -3.94 -7.86
C GLN A 139 9.60 -2.87 -8.10
N SER A 140 9.18 -1.65 -8.42
CA SER A 140 10.08 -0.52 -8.65
C SER A 140 10.34 0.26 -7.36
N TRP A 141 9.33 0.95 -6.85
CA TRP A 141 9.37 1.69 -5.58
C TRP A 141 7.95 1.74 -5.01
N GLY A 142 7.81 1.57 -3.69
CA GLY A 142 6.50 1.51 -3.04
C GLY A 142 5.58 0.48 -3.69
N ALA A 143 4.35 0.88 -4.01
CA ALA A 143 3.36 0.04 -4.69
C ALA A 143 3.41 0.14 -6.24
N VAL A 144 4.51 0.63 -6.82
CA VAL A 144 4.70 0.69 -8.28
C VAL A 144 5.34 -0.61 -8.78
N TRP A 145 4.70 -1.21 -9.79
CA TRP A 145 5.16 -2.41 -10.47
C TRP A 145 5.50 -2.09 -11.91
N LYS A 146 6.62 -2.62 -12.42
CA LYS A 146 7.11 -2.38 -13.78
C LYS A 146 7.45 -3.66 -14.53
N LEU A 147 7.41 -3.60 -15.85
CA LEU A 147 7.84 -4.64 -16.77
C LEU A 147 8.64 -3.99 -17.90
N ASP A 148 9.87 -4.45 -18.08
CA ASP A 148 10.67 -4.20 -19.28
C ASP A 148 10.50 -5.41 -20.20
N SER A 149 10.08 -5.18 -21.44
CA SER A 149 9.76 -6.23 -22.40
C SER A 149 10.99 -6.83 -23.11
N ALA A 150 12.20 -6.42 -22.71
CA ALA A 150 13.47 -6.89 -23.25
C ALA A 150 13.54 -6.77 -24.79
N GLY A 151 12.97 -5.69 -25.33
CA GLY A 151 12.97 -5.38 -26.76
C GLY A 151 11.76 -5.92 -27.55
N SER A 152 10.79 -6.58 -26.90
CA SER A 152 9.53 -6.98 -27.53
C SER A 152 8.45 -5.90 -27.37
N THR A 153 7.52 -5.77 -28.31
CA THR A 153 6.43 -4.80 -28.14
C THR A 153 5.33 -5.36 -27.23
N LEU A 154 4.96 -4.61 -26.18
CA LEU A 154 3.78 -4.86 -25.36
C LEU A 154 2.53 -4.35 -26.06
N LEU A 155 1.57 -5.24 -26.30
CA LEU A 155 0.34 -4.92 -27.03
C LEU A 155 -0.85 -4.82 -26.07
N PRO A 156 -1.54 -3.68 -25.96
CA PRO A 156 -2.74 -3.58 -25.12
C PRO A 156 -3.94 -4.32 -25.75
N PRO A 157 -4.99 -4.67 -24.96
CA PRO A 157 -5.16 -4.35 -23.54
C PRO A 157 -4.30 -5.22 -22.60
N PHE A 158 -3.95 -4.67 -21.43
CA PHE A 158 -3.23 -5.40 -20.39
C PHE A 158 -4.17 -5.90 -19.30
N SER A 159 -3.99 -7.16 -18.91
CA SER A 159 -4.57 -7.75 -17.71
C SER A 159 -3.51 -7.87 -16.63
N LEU A 160 -3.89 -7.69 -15.38
CA LEU A 160 -2.98 -7.77 -14.24
C LEU A 160 -3.46 -8.84 -13.26
N ARG A 161 -2.53 -9.69 -12.81
CA ARG A 161 -2.77 -10.68 -11.76
C ARG A 161 -2.03 -10.25 -10.52
N LEU A 162 -2.77 -10.00 -9.45
CA LEU A 162 -2.25 -9.51 -8.18
C LEU A 162 -2.26 -10.66 -7.18
N THR A 163 -1.13 -10.93 -6.51
CA THR A 163 -1.05 -11.95 -5.46
C THR A 163 -0.72 -11.28 -4.13
N SER A 164 -1.61 -11.43 -3.14
CA SER A 164 -1.45 -10.85 -1.81
C SER A 164 -0.26 -11.47 -1.05
N LEU A 165 0.38 -10.68 -0.19
CA LEU A 165 1.63 -11.08 0.46
C LEU A 165 1.47 -12.24 1.45
N ASP A 166 0.50 -12.15 2.37
CA ASP A 166 0.34 -13.09 3.48
C ASP A 166 -0.61 -14.23 3.13
N SER A 167 -1.79 -13.89 2.61
CA SER A 167 -2.87 -14.83 2.29
C SER A 167 -2.66 -15.59 0.99
N ARG A 168 -1.72 -15.13 0.15
CA ARG A 168 -1.45 -15.67 -1.20
C ARG A 168 -2.67 -15.72 -2.11
N LYS A 169 -3.73 -14.99 -1.78
CA LYS A 169 -4.92 -14.88 -2.63
C LYS A 169 -4.57 -14.13 -3.90
N THR A 170 -5.20 -14.56 -4.99
CA THR A 170 -4.97 -13.97 -6.30
C THR A 170 -6.24 -13.34 -6.84
N ILE A 171 -6.11 -12.14 -7.42
CA ILE A 171 -7.16 -11.45 -8.16
C ILE A 171 -6.66 -11.15 -9.56
N VAL A 172 -7.52 -11.31 -10.56
CA VAL A 172 -7.22 -10.96 -11.96
C VAL A 172 -8.08 -9.78 -12.39
N ALA A 173 -7.42 -8.68 -12.75
CA ALA A 173 -8.02 -7.53 -13.40
C ALA A 173 -7.89 -7.69 -14.93
N THR A 174 -8.92 -8.22 -15.57
CA THR A 174 -8.92 -8.54 -17.01
C THR A 174 -9.06 -7.29 -17.86
N ALA A 175 -8.15 -7.12 -18.83
CA ALA A 175 -8.15 -6.02 -19.80
C ALA A 175 -8.34 -4.62 -19.16
N VAL A 176 -7.77 -4.44 -17.97
CA VAL A 176 -7.99 -3.24 -17.14
C VAL A 176 -7.29 -2.01 -17.71
N ILE A 177 -6.16 -2.20 -18.38
CA ILE A 177 -5.48 -1.13 -19.14
C ILE A 177 -5.85 -1.30 -20.61
N ARG A 178 -6.60 -0.34 -21.16
CA ARG A 178 -7.06 -0.40 -22.55
C ARG A 178 -6.00 0.14 -23.52
N ALA A 179 -6.20 -0.14 -24.80
CA ALA A 179 -5.50 0.60 -25.86
C ALA A 179 -5.89 2.08 -25.78
N GLY A 180 -4.88 2.95 -25.86
CA GLY A 180 -5.05 4.40 -26.02
C GLY A 180 -5.05 4.81 -27.47
#